data_AF-A0A2I0UTJ3-F1
#
_entry.id   AF-A0A2I0UTJ3-F1
#
_cell.length_a   1.000
_cell.length_b   1.000
_cell.length_c   1.000
_cell.angle_alpha   90.00
_cell.angle_beta   90.00
_cell.angle_gamma   90.00
#
_symmetry.space_group_name_H-M   'P 1'
#
loop_
_entity.id
_entity.type
_entity.pdbx_description
1 polymer ?
#
loop_
_entity_poly.entity_id
_entity_poly.type
_entity_poly.pdbx_seq_one_letter_code
_entity_poly.pdbx_strand_id
1 'polypeptide(L)'
;MSHQRALAVQKANCILGCIKISVGSWSREVILPLCSTLVRHHIEYCIQLWNPQHRKDMDLLEQVQRKAMKMIIGLEQLSYEDSLRELALFSLEKRRLQGDLIEAFQYLKGAYRIE
;
A
#
# COMPACT_ATOMS: atom_id res chain seq x y z
N MET A 1 -15.10 -11.68 -5.71
CA MET A 1 -14.23 -10.78 -4.93
C MET A 1 -12.86 -10.50 -5.57
N SER A 2 -12.29 -11.38 -6.42
CA SER A 2 -10.98 -11.12 -7.10
C SER A 2 -11.05 -10.04 -8.20
N HIS A 3 -12.17 -9.93 -8.92
CA HIS A 3 -12.30 -8.99 -10.05
C HIS A 3 -12.24 -7.51 -9.63
N GLN A 4 -12.89 -7.13 -8.52
CA GLN A 4 -12.83 -5.76 -7.99
C GLN A 4 -11.41 -5.35 -7.59
N ARG A 5 -10.57 -6.31 -7.17
CA ARG A 5 -9.17 -6.05 -6.76
C ARG A 5 -8.25 -5.88 -7.97
N ALA A 6 -8.41 -6.72 -8.99
CA ALA A 6 -7.72 -6.55 -10.26
C ALA A 6 -8.04 -5.19 -10.90
N LEU A 7 -9.31 -4.75 -10.83
CA LEU A 7 -9.74 -3.43 -11.26
C LEU A 7 -9.09 -2.30 -10.44
N ALA A 8 -8.94 -2.46 -9.13
CA ALA A 8 -8.26 -1.48 -8.29
C ALA A 8 -6.78 -1.34 -8.65
N VAL A 9 -6.08 -2.46 -8.86
CA VAL A 9 -4.67 -2.48 -9.32
C VAL A 9 -4.53 -1.83 -10.70
N GLN A 10 -5.45 -2.12 -11.63
CA GLN A 10 -5.45 -1.52 -12.96
C GLN A 10 -5.67 -0.01 -12.88
N LYS A 11 -6.65 0.43 -12.09
CA LYS A 11 -6.95 1.86 -11.89
C LYS A 11 -5.77 2.59 -11.25
N ALA A 12 -5.13 2.00 -10.25
CA ALA A 12 -3.92 2.56 -9.63
C ALA A 12 -2.77 2.70 -10.64
N ASN A 13 -2.57 1.71 -11.51
CA ASN A 13 -1.57 1.78 -12.59
C ASN A 13 -1.89 2.87 -13.62
N CYS A 14 -3.16 3.04 -14.01
CA CYS A 14 -3.58 4.12 -14.90
C CYS A 14 -3.30 5.50 -14.26
N ILE A 15 -3.67 5.68 -13.00
CA ILE A 15 -3.41 6.92 -12.25
C ILE A 15 -1.90 7.19 -12.19
N LEU A 16 -1.08 6.20 -11.83
CA LEU A 16 0.38 6.29 -11.85
C LEU A 16 0.92 6.68 -13.23
N GLY A 17 0.35 6.14 -14.31
CA GLY A 17 0.71 6.51 -15.68
C GLY A 17 0.40 7.96 -16.01
N CYS A 18 -0.81 8.43 -15.69
CA CYS A 18 -1.21 9.84 -15.88
C CYS A 18 -0.31 10.79 -15.10
N ILE A 19 -0.02 10.42 -13.85
CA ILE A 19 0.86 11.14 -12.93
C ILE A 19 2.31 11.21 -13.48
N LYS A 20 2.83 10.12 -14.06
CA LYS A 20 4.14 10.09 -14.71
C LYS A 20 4.25 11.09 -15.85
N ILE A 21 3.18 11.24 -16.62
CA ILE A 21 3.14 12.07 -17.83
C ILE A 21 2.94 13.55 -17.49
N SER A 22 2.15 13.85 -16.47
CA SER A 22 1.76 15.24 -16.16
C SER A 22 2.78 16.01 -15.32
N VAL A 23 3.65 15.34 -14.58
CA VAL A 23 4.60 15.99 -13.66
C VAL A 23 6.03 15.63 -14.09
N GLY A 24 6.68 16.55 -14.81
CA GLY A 24 7.99 16.35 -15.45
C GLY A 24 9.19 16.22 -14.52
N SER A 25 9.05 16.55 -13.23
CA SER A 25 10.10 16.31 -12.22
C SER A 25 9.48 16.04 -10.86
N TRP A 26 9.80 14.87 -10.31
CA TRP A 26 9.22 14.36 -9.09
C TRP A 26 10.14 14.70 -7.90
N SER A 27 10.00 15.92 -7.35
CA SER A 27 10.78 16.33 -6.16
C SER A 27 10.30 15.58 -4.91
N ARG A 28 11.26 15.15 -4.08
CA ARG A 28 11.00 14.39 -2.85
C ARG A 28 9.99 15.10 -1.96
N GLU A 29 9.99 16.44 -1.92
CA GLU A 29 9.09 17.20 -1.06
C GLU A 29 7.62 17.16 -1.49
N VAL A 30 7.32 17.10 -2.80
CA VAL A 30 5.93 17.18 -3.30
C VAL A 30 5.25 15.82 -3.26
N ILE A 31 6.01 14.75 -3.46
CA ILE A 31 5.44 13.43 -3.72
C ILE A 31 5.40 12.57 -2.50
N LEU A 32 6.38 12.72 -1.63
CA LEU A 32 6.45 11.96 -0.41
C LEU A 32 5.18 12.15 0.45
N PRO A 33 4.61 13.37 0.58
CA PRO A 33 3.29 13.55 1.21
C PRO A 33 2.14 12.95 0.39
N LEU A 34 2.15 13.10 -0.94
CA LEU A 34 1.07 12.67 -1.83
C LEU A 34 0.95 11.14 -1.90
N CYS A 35 2.08 10.45 -2.08
CA CYS A 35 2.15 9.00 -2.04
C CYS A 35 1.86 8.49 -0.64
N SER A 36 2.41 9.08 0.42
CA SER A 36 2.14 8.62 1.79
C SER A 36 0.66 8.75 2.15
N THR A 37 0.00 9.85 1.82
CA THR A 37 -1.43 10.03 2.09
C THR A 37 -2.29 9.06 1.28
N LEU A 38 -2.09 8.96 -0.03
CA LEU A 38 -2.88 8.06 -0.89
C LEU A 38 -2.66 6.58 -0.53
N VAL A 39 -1.40 6.16 -0.39
CA VAL A 39 -1.03 4.77 -0.11
C VAL A 39 -1.44 4.38 1.30
N ARG A 40 -1.16 5.22 2.31
CA ARG A 40 -1.52 4.92 3.70
C ARG A 40 -3.02 4.82 3.88
N HIS A 41 -3.79 5.78 3.36
CA HIS A 41 -5.24 5.83 3.58
C HIS A 41 -5.96 4.68 2.86
N HIS A 42 -5.59 4.37 1.61
CA HIS A 42 -6.21 3.24 0.90
C HIS A 42 -5.81 1.90 1.50
N ILE A 43 -4.56 1.73 1.92
CA ILE A 43 -4.06 0.45 2.42
C ILE A 43 -4.51 0.20 3.85
N GLU A 44 -4.44 1.19 4.75
CA GLU A 44 -4.91 1.04 6.13
C GLU A 44 -6.40 0.70 6.19
N TYR A 45 -7.22 1.32 5.34
CA TYR A 45 -8.63 0.96 5.21
C TYR A 45 -8.82 -0.45 4.61
N CYS A 46 -8.05 -0.79 3.57
CA CYS A 46 -8.18 -2.09 2.90
C CYS A 46 -7.67 -3.27 3.74
N ILE A 47 -6.83 -3.04 4.77
CA ILE A 47 -6.32 -4.09 5.65
C ILE A 47 -7.48 -4.85 6.31
N GLN A 48 -8.58 -4.22 6.71
CA GLN A 48 -9.73 -4.93 7.30
C GLN A 48 -10.48 -5.82 6.28
N LEU A 49 -10.40 -5.50 4.99
CA LEU A 49 -11.10 -6.22 3.91
C LEU A 49 -10.27 -7.36 3.29
N TRP A 50 -8.99 -7.48 3.68
CA TRP A 50 -8.10 -8.50 3.13
C TRP A 50 -8.31 -9.84 3.82
N ASN A 51 -8.44 -10.90 3.03
CA ASN A 51 -8.56 -12.26 3.53
C ASN A 51 -7.19 -12.97 3.37
N PRO A 52 -6.69 -13.70 4.40
CA PRO A 52 -5.40 -14.39 4.39
C PRO A 52 -5.16 -15.31 3.17
N GLN A 53 -6.24 -15.82 2.56
CA GLN A 53 -6.18 -16.68 1.39
C GLN A 53 -5.61 -15.98 0.13
N HIS A 54 -5.50 -14.64 0.14
CA HIS A 54 -5.23 -13.82 -1.04
C HIS A 54 -3.85 -13.15 -1.03
N ARG A 55 -2.80 -13.85 -0.59
CA ARG A 55 -1.40 -13.36 -0.63
C ARG A 55 -0.98 -12.84 -2.02
N LYS A 56 -1.44 -13.49 -3.09
CA LYS A 56 -1.14 -13.09 -4.48
C LYS A 56 -1.64 -11.67 -4.82
N ASP A 57 -2.75 -11.24 -4.23
CA ASP A 57 -3.30 -9.90 -4.45
C ASP A 57 -2.45 -8.84 -3.74
N MET A 58 -1.86 -9.20 -2.61
CA MET A 58 -0.91 -8.38 -1.85
C MET A 58 0.36 -8.12 -2.65
N ASP A 59 0.91 -9.14 -3.31
CA ASP A 59 2.09 -9.02 -4.16
C ASP A 59 1.86 -8.02 -5.30
N LEU A 60 0.68 -8.05 -5.92
CA LEU A 60 0.31 -7.13 -7.00
C LEU A 60 0.22 -5.67 -6.51
N LEU A 61 -0.33 -5.46 -5.31
CA LEU A 61 -0.38 -4.12 -4.71
C LEU A 61 1.02 -3.63 -4.30
N GLU A 62 1.86 -4.54 -3.82
CA GLU A 62 3.24 -4.22 -3.47
C GLU A 62 4.07 -3.85 -4.70
N GLN A 63 3.80 -4.48 -5.85
CA GLN A 63 4.38 -4.08 -7.14
C GLN A 63 3.95 -2.67 -7.56
N VAL A 64 2.68 -2.31 -7.38
CA VAL A 64 2.20 -0.94 -7.65
C VAL A 64 2.91 0.07 -6.75
N GLN A 65 3.06 -0.25 -5.47
CA GLN A 65 3.80 0.59 -4.51
C GLN A 65 5.28 0.73 -4.90
N ARG A 66 5.95 -0.36 -5.27
CA ARG A 66 7.34 -0.34 -5.78
C ARG A 66 7.48 0.54 -7.01
N LYS A 67 6.55 0.43 -7.96
CA LYS A 67 6.55 1.23 -9.19
C LYS A 67 6.38 2.71 -8.90
N ALA A 68 5.52 3.07 -7.94
CA ALA A 68 5.36 4.44 -7.48
C ALA A 68 6.65 5.00 -6.87
N MET A 69 7.31 4.22 -6.00
CA MET A 69 8.56 4.65 -5.34
C MET A 69 9.70 4.84 -6.34
N LYS A 70 9.81 3.97 -7.36
CA LYS A 70 10.81 4.13 -8.42
C LYS A 70 10.64 5.40 -9.25
N MET A 71 9.46 6.00 -9.26
CA MET A 71 9.21 7.26 -9.97
C MET A 71 9.65 8.49 -9.17
N ILE A 72 10.02 8.33 -7.89
CA ILE A 72 10.48 9.41 -7.02
C ILE A 72 11.98 9.58 -7.23
N ILE A 73 12.38 10.78 -7.64
CA ILE A 73 13.81 11.13 -7.82
C ILE A 73 14.49 10.97 -6.45
N GLY A 74 15.58 10.20 -6.42
CA GLY A 74 16.32 9.86 -5.20
C GLY A 74 15.93 8.51 -4.56
N LEU A 75 14.78 7.92 -4.91
CA LEU A 75 14.40 6.56 -4.49
C LEU A 75 14.54 5.53 -5.62
N GLU A 76 14.73 5.96 -6.87
CA GLU A 76 14.81 5.09 -8.05
C GLU A 76 15.88 3.98 -7.94
N GLN A 77 17.03 4.31 -7.36
CA GLN A 77 18.18 3.41 -7.23
C GLN A 77 18.22 2.66 -5.88
N LEU A 78 17.34 3.03 -4.94
CA LEU A 78 17.30 2.39 -3.64
C LEU A 78 16.66 1.01 -3.73
N SER A 79 17.07 0.10 -2.84
CA SER A 79 16.35 -1.14 -2.65
C SER A 79 14.92 -0.84 -2.19
N TYR A 80 14.01 -1.81 -2.35
CA TYR A 80 12.64 -1.63 -1.88
C TYR A 80 12.58 -1.43 -0.36
N GLU A 81 13.41 -2.16 0.41
CA GLU A 81 13.49 -2.01 1.85
C GLU A 81 14.05 -0.64 2.27
N ASP A 82 15.08 -0.15 1.59
CA ASP A 82 15.66 1.16 1.87
C ASP A 82 14.69 2.28 1.50
N SER A 83 13.98 2.14 0.37
CA SER A 83 12.90 3.07 -0.02
C SER A 83 11.79 3.11 1.03
N LEU A 84 11.42 1.95 1.60
CA LEU A 84 10.46 1.87 2.68
C LEU A 84 10.97 2.58 3.95
N ARG A 85 12.26 2.41 4.30
CA ARG A 85 12.88 3.08 5.45
C ARG A 85 12.94 4.58 5.29
N GLU A 86 13.38 5.06 4.13
CA GLU A 86 13.41 6.50 3.78
C GLU A 86 12.03 7.14 3.88
N LEU A 87 10.99 6.39 3.55
CA LEU A 87 9.60 6.83 3.63
C LEU A 87 8.95 6.56 4.98
N ALA A 88 9.67 5.95 5.93
CA ALA A 88 9.15 5.49 7.22
C ALA A 88 7.87 4.62 7.08
N LEU A 89 7.80 3.81 6.03
CA LEU A 89 6.69 2.93 5.72
C LEU A 89 7.03 1.47 6.06
N PHE A 90 6.05 0.73 6.56
CA PHE A 90 6.14 -0.73 6.65
C PHE A 90 5.78 -1.40 5.31
N SER A 91 6.28 -2.61 5.06
CA SER A 91 5.79 -3.45 3.95
C SER A 91 4.30 -3.74 4.12
N LEU A 92 3.61 -4.09 3.03
CA LEU A 92 2.18 -4.41 3.10
C LEU A 92 1.92 -5.63 3.98
N GLU A 93 2.79 -6.63 3.90
CA GLU A 93 2.73 -7.82 4.75
C GLU A 93 2.84 -7.46 6.24
N LYS A 94 3.79 -6.60 6.62
CA LYS A 94 3.97 -6.21 8.02
C LYS A 94 2.78 -5.40 8.54
N ARG A 95 2.19 -4.52 7.72
CA ARG A 95 0.96 -3.79 8.09
C ARG A 95 -0.22 -4.73 8.24
N ARG A 96 -0.33 -5.76 7.39
CA ARG A 96 -1.38 -6.77 7.50
C ARG A 96 -1.24 -7.57 8.79
N LEU A 97 -0.04 -8.04 9.11
CA LEU A 97 0.24 -8.71 10.39
C LEU A 97 -0.17 -7.85 11.59
N GLN A 98 0.08 -6.54 11.52
CA GLN A 98 -0.37 -5.63 12.57
C GLN A 98 -1.91 -5.56 12.65
N GLY A 99 -2.60 -5.51 11.51
CA GLY A 99 -4.07 -5.59 11.44
C GLY A 99 -4.63 -6.90 12.01
N ASP A 100 -4.04 -8.04 11.65
CA ASP A 100 -4.41 -9.36 12.15
C ASP A 100 -4.26 -9.45 13.68
N LEU A 101 -3.16 -8.91 14.22
CA LEU A 101 -2.92 -8.86 15.66
C LEU A 101 -3.93 -7.96 16.39
N ILE A 102 -4.31 -6.83 15.80
CA ILE A 102 -5.34 -5.95 16.35
C ILE A 102 -6.69 -6.65 16.36
N GLU A 103 -7.07 -7.32 15.27
CA GLU A 103 -8.32 -8.07 15.15
C GLU A 103 -8.36 -9.23 16.16
N ALA A 104 -7.29 -10.03 16.26
CA ALA A 104 -7.16 -11.09 17.25
C ALA A 104 -7.26 -10.56 18.68
N PHE A 105 -6.64 -9.41 18.98
CA PHE A 105 -6.74 -8.77 20.29
C PHE A 105 -8.17 -8.28 20.59
N GLN A 106 -8.88 -7.73 19.61
CA GLN A 106 -10.28 -7.32 19.73
C GLN A 106 -11.20 -8.52 19.97
N TYR A 107 -10.96 -9.63 19.28
CA TYR A 107 -11.64 -10.90 19.50
C TYR A 107 -11.42 -11.42 20.92
N LEU A 108 -10.16 -11.45 21.38
CA LEU A 108 -9.80 -11.89 22.74
C LEU A 108 -10.35 -10.97 23.83
N LYS A 109 -10.49 -9.67 23.56
CA LYS A 109 -11.14 -8.71 24.47
C LYS A 109 -12.67 -8.82 24.51
N GLY A 110 -13.29 -9.69 23.71
CA GLY A 110 -14.75 -9.83 23.64
C GLY A 110 -15.46 -8.65 22.99
N ALA A 111 -14.75 -7.80 22.23
CA ALA A 111 -15.36 -6.69 21.48
C ALA A 111 -16.22 -7.18 20.31
N TYR A 112 -15.96 -8.40 19.82
CA TYR A 112 -16.87 -9.16 18.97
C TYR A 112 -17.79 -10.01 19.87
N ARG A 113 -18.91 -9.43 20.30
CA ARG A 113 -20.05 -10.24 20.75
C ARG A 113 -20.60 -10.93 19.51
N ILE A 114 -20.47 -12.25 19.47
CA ILE A 114 -21.20 -13.09 18.53
C ILE A 114 -22.63 -13.16 19.10
N GLU A 115 -23.53 -12.34 18.58
CA GLU A 115 -25.00 -12.53 18.69
C GLU A 115 -25.52 -13.08 17.36
#